data_AF-A0A0Q4K752-F1
#
_entry.id   AF-A0A0Q4K752-F1
#
_cell.length_a   1.000
_cell.length_b   1.000
_cell.length_c   1.000
_cell.angle_alpha   90.00
_cell.angle_beta   90.00
_cell.angle_gamma   90.00
#
_symmetry.space_group_name_H-M   'P 1'
#
loop_
_entity.id
_entity.type
_entity.pdbx_description
1 polymer ?
#
loop_
_entity_poly.entity_id
_entity_poly.type
_entity_poly.pdbx_seq_one_letter_code
_entity_poly.pdbx_strand_id
1 'polypeptide(L)' 'MSDAITETRHREIAVEHLLFWTMRYVEEQHPGLLDSLEASLDKLGDPTPGSDKNDHAVRHIAAKMIAGARG' A
#
# COMPACT_ATOMS: atom_id res chain seq x y z
N MET A 1 -11.76 11.95 21.49
CA MET A 1 -12.01 11.56 20.09
C MET A 1 -10.93 12.05 19.12
N SER A 2 -10.37 13.26 19.27
CA SER A 2 -9.25 13.71 18.41
C SER A 2 -8.02 12.83 18.52
N ASP A 3 -7.67 12.36 19.71
CA ASP A 3 -6.43 11.63 19.95
C ASP A 3 -6.38 10.27 19.25
N ALA A 4 -7.53 9.59 19.12
CA ALA A 4 -7.62 8.31 18.42
C ALA A 4 -7.49 8.49 16.88
N ILE A 5 -8.03 9.58 16.33
CA ILE A 5 -7.88 9.90 14.91
C ILE A 5 -6.44 10.29 14.60
N THR A 6 -5.82 11.08 15.48
CA THR A 6 -4.40 11.46 15.39
C THR A 6 -3.49 10.24 15.46
N GLU A 7 -3.72 9.33 16.42
CA GLU A 7 -2.96 8.09 16.55
C GLU A 7 -3.14 7.17 15.33
N THR A 8 -4.35 7.06 14.80
CA THR A 8 -4.61 6.29 13.57
C THR A 8 -3.79 6.84 12.40
N ARG A 9 -3.80 8.16 12.20
CA ARG A 9 -2.99 8.82 11.16
C ARG A 9 -1.49 8.64 11.39
N HIS A 10 -1.01 8.71 12.63
CA HIS A 10 0.41 8.45 12.93
C HIS A 10 0.81 7.02 12.58
N ARG A 11 -0.04 6.05 12.90
CA ARG A 11 0.19 4.64 12.57
C ARG A 11 0.16 4.40 11.07
N GLU A 12 -0.76 5.03 10.35
CA GLU A 12 -0.81 4.99 8.88
C GLU A 12 0.51 5.48 8.28
N ILE A 13 0.98 6.66 8.67
CA ILE A 13 2.23 7.24 8.18
C ILE A 13 3.44 6.34 8.52
N ALA A 14 3.49 5.83 9.75
CA ALA A 14 4.58 4.95 10.19
C ALA A 14 4.61 3.64 9.40
N VAL A 15 3.45 3.01 9.18
CA VAL A 15 3.34 1.77 8.42
C VAL A 15 3.69 1.99 6.96
N GLU A 16 3.16 3.04 6.33
CA GLU A 16 3.48 3.38 4.93
C GLU A 16 4.99 3.60 4.75
N HIS A 17 5.63 4.36 5.64
CA HIS A 17 7.06 4.62 5.58
C HIS A 17 7.90 3.34 5.69
N LEU A 18 7.62 2.50 6.70
CA LEU A 18 8.37 1.27 6.92
C LEU A 18 8.14 0.26 5.80
N LEU A 19 6.91 0.12 5.30
CA LEU A 19 6.59 -0.76 4.19
C LEU A 19 7.28 -0.31 2.91
N PHE A 20 7.25 0.99 2.61
CA PHE A 20 7.89 1.56 1.42
C PHE A 20 9.39 1.24 1.38
N TRP A 21 10.11 1.53 2.46
CA TRP A 21 11.55 1.25 2.53
C TRP A 21 11.87 -0.24 2.56
N THR A 22 11.00 -1.05 3.14
CA THR A 22 11.13 -2.51 3.08
C THR A 22 10.98 -3.03 1.65
N MET A 23 9.98 -2.55 0.91
CA MET A 23 9.79 -2.91 -0.50
C MET A 23 11.01 -2.54 -1.34
N ARG A 24 11.57 -1.33 -1.15
CA ARG A 24 12.79 -0.90 -1.84
C ARG A 24 13.98 -1.76 -1.48
N TYR A 25 14.22 -2.00 -0.20
CA TYR A 25 15.33 -2.83 0.26
C TYR A 25 15.25 -4.24 -0.33
N VAL A 26 14.07 -4.88 -0.29
CA VAL A 26 13.89 -6.22 -0.85
C VAL A 26 14.05 -6.22 -2.37
N GLU A 27 13.52 -5.24 -3.10
CA GLU A 27 13.74 -5.13 -4.55
C GLU A 27 15.24 -5.01 -4.89
N GLU A 28 15.99 -4.21 -4.13
CA GLU A 28 17.43 -4.04 -4.32
C GLU A 28 18.23 -5.33 -4.08
N GLN A 29 17.84 -6.15 -3.10
CA GLN A 29 18.51 -7.42 -2.79
C GLN A 29 17.98 -8.60 -3.63
N HIS A 30 16.71 -8.56 -4.01
CA HIS A 30 15.96 -9.61 -4.69
C HIS A 30 15.02 -8.97 -5.75
N PRO A 31 15.55 -8.64 -6.95
CA PRO A 31 14.77 -7.98 -7.99
C PRO A 31 13.54 -8.76 -8.42
N GLY A 32 12.46 -8.04 -8.76
CA GLY A 32 11.19 -8.61 -9.22
C GLY A 32 10.08 -8.65 -8.16
N LEU A 33 10.35 -8.18 -6.93
CA LEU A 33 9.30 -7.99 -5.93
C LEU A 33 8.26 -6.99 -6.43
N LEU A 34 8.69 -5.83 -6.95
CA LEU A 34 7.78 -4.77 -7.36
C LEU A 34 6.90 -5.19 -8.55
N ASP A 35 7.44 -5.98 -9.49
CA ASP A 35 6.67 -6.57 -10.60
C ASP A 35 5.61 -7.55 -10.08
N SER A 36 5.98 -8.39 -9.11
CA SER A 36 5.07 -9.35 -8.47
C SER A 36 3.93 -8.64 -7.72
N LEU A 37 4.25 -7.55 -7.00
CA LEU A 37 3.25 -6.73 -6.31
C LEU A 37 2.33 -6.02 -7.31
N GLU A 38 2.86 -5.50 -8.41
CA GLU A 38 2.05 -4.86 -9.47
C GLU A 38 1.08 -5.84 -10.13
N ALA A 39 1.55 -7.06 -10.45
CA ALA A 39 0.71 -8.14 -10.97
C ALA A 39 -0.36 -8.61 -9.97
N SER A 40 -0.20 -8.33 -8.68
CA SER A 40 -1.18 -8.69 -7.65
C SER A 40 -2.34 -7.70 -7.54
N LEU A 41 -2.25 -6.50 -8.12
CA LEU A 41 -3.24 -5.42 -7.92
C LEU A 41 -4.66 -5.79 -8.37
N ASP A 42 -4.82 -6.62 -9.39
CA ASP A 42 -6.14 -7.08 -9.84
C ASP A 42 -6.86 -7.95 -8.80
N LYS A 43 -6.09 -8.54 -7.87
CA LYS A 43 -6.60 -9.32 -6.74
C LYS A 43 -6.89 -8.46 -5.51
N LEU A 44 -6.47 -7.19 -5.52
CA LEU A 44 -6.65 -6.27 -4.40
C LEU A 44 -8.06 -5.66 -4.44
N GLY A 45 -8.78 -5.76 -3.34
CA GLY A 45 -10.14 -5.25 -3.19
C GLY A 45 -10.79 -5.81 -1.93
N ASP A 46 -11.88 -5.18 -1.49
CA ASP A 46 -12.62 -5.66 -0.32
C ASP A 46 -13.58 -6.78 -0.74
N PRO A 47 -13.43 -8.03 -0.24
CA PRO A 47 -14.40 -9.09 -0.50
C PRO A 47 -15.77 -8.80 0.14
N THR A 48 -15.84 -7.87 1.09
CA THR A 48 -17.05 -7.51 1.83
C THR A 48 -17.95 -6.60 0.97
N PRO A 49 -19.25 -6.94 0.79
CA PRO A 49 -20.19 -6.02 0.18
C PRO A 49 -20.52 -4.86 1.13
N GLY A 50 -20.27 -3.62 0.69
CA GLY A 50 -20.50 -2.39 1.47
C GLY A 50 -20.61 -1.16 0.56
N SER A 51 -21.34 -0.13 1.01
CA SER A 51 -21.57 1.10 0.24
C SER A 51 -20.34 2.02 0.15
N ASP A 52 -19.36 1.81 1.01
CA ASP A 52 -18.07 2.48 1.08
C ASP A 52 -16.97 1.77 0.29
N LYS A 53 -17.28 0.62 -0.32
CA LYS A 53 -16.35 -0.16 -1.13
C LYS A 53 -15.86 0.64 -2.33
N ASN A 54 -14.54 0.81 -2.43
CA ASN A 54 -13.89 1.45 -3.56
C ASN A 54 -12.56 0.77 -3.91
N ASP A 55 -12.65 -0.42 -4.50
CA ASP A 55 -11.48 -1.22 -4.90
C ASP A 55 -10.55 -0.44 -5.84
N HIS A 56 -11.11 0.42 -6.69
CA HIS A 56 -10.32 1.26 -7.59
C HIS A 56 -9.44 2.24 -6.83
N ALA A 57 -9.97 2.91 -5.79
CA ALA A 57 -9.17 3.81 -4.96
C ALA A 57 -8.05 3.07 -4.23
N VAL A 58 -8.33 1.88 -3.70
CA VAL A 58 -7.33 1.03 -3.02
C VAL A 58 -6.22 0.63 -3.98
N ARG A 59 -6.58 0.13 -5.18
CA ARG A 59 -5.62 -0.24 -6.23
C ARG A 59 -4.78 0.94 -6.69
N HIS A 60 -5.40 2.11 -6.83
CA HIS A 60 -4.71 3.34 -7.24
C HIS A 60 -3.65 3.79 -6.23
N ILE A 61 -3.97 3.71 -4.94
CA ILE A 61 -3.00 4.02 -3.86
C ILE A 61 -1.84 3.02 -3.91
N ALA A 62 -2.14 1.71 -3.99
CA ALA A 62 -1.12 0.68 -4.06
C ALA A 62 -0.20 0.84 -5.30
N ALA A 63 -0.77 1.13 -6.47
CA ALA A 63 -0.02 1.39 -7.69
C ALA A 63 0.95 2.58 -7.53
N LYS A 64 0.51 3.66 -6.88
CA LYS A 64 1.38 4.82 -6.58
C LYS A 64 2.53 4.47 -5.64
N MET A 65 2.28 3.66 -4.61
CA MET A 65 3.34 3.21 -3.70
C MET A 65 4.39 2.37 -4.42
N ILE A 66 3.95 1.44 -5.29
CA ILE A 66 4.85 0.61 -6.11
C ILE A 66 5.67 1.49 -7.06
N ALA A 67 5.02 2.43 -7.76
CA ALA A 67 5.69 3.35 -8.66
C ALA A 67 6.77 4.19 -7.93
N GLY A 68 6.45 4.73 -6.75
CA GLY A 68 7.43 5.46 -5.95
C GLY A 68 8.60 4.59 -5.46
N ALA A 69 8.36 3.30 -5.21
CA ALA A 69 9.41 2.37 -4.79
C ALA A 69 10.37 2.01 -5.93
N ARG A 70 9.95 2.11 -7.21
CA ARG A 70 10.82 1.90 -8.37
C ARG A 70 11.86 3.01 -8.57
N GLY A 71 11.51 4.26 -8.25
CA GLY A 71 12.35 5.45 -8.45
C GLY A 71 11.78 6.41 -9.47
#